data_AF-A0A9P6NCT9-F1
#
_entry.id   AF-A0A9P6NCT9-F1
#
_cell.length_a   1.000
_cell.length_b   1.000
_cell.length_c   1.000
_cell.angle_alpha   90.00
_cell.angle_beta   90.00
_cell.angle_gamma   90.00
#
_symmetry.space_group_name_H-M   'P 1'
#
loop_
_entity.id
_entity.type
_entity.pdbx_description
1 polymer ?
#
loop_
_entity_poly.entity_id
_entity_poly.type
_entity_poly.pdbx_seq_one_letter_code
_entity_poly.pdbx_strand_id
1 'polypeptide(L)'
;MHTLTFFVFFVLTLTWSEIRCGKVVADLRWKETDSVKSLLDKEKVKFLIFGEKKDKDGKEIGNKIEDIFKFSKSGKGKFQDMTMKINDKSLFEVGPEGDKKPQAFRRTDVLVKYDAKTIETGVKIYHHSLKLSESKPMNVTHEYKLASLEDPSNGKTLYYISYGTDFTATPSTPGKEASNYQLRDINRKVLITKPASSKKVSNFAIEIDVRNYNKIKFRKCHEFTAKTILGYYSEDNEPLKAEGTPLPISAEGAGIFGKCEVHAQLIKFPMPDSKQTLEEINRPDKNGIQPTGIDEEVIHSRYFVEEGPITTDPDGPPSDGTITPTNATDVKPPPTAGENVKNVTTASTPSTVSKVASLTTTLVPPVSASTYTTSITALNSSSSTASNITVPIVSNTTLPQESKISGNTSVR
;
A
#
# COMPACT_ATOMS: atom_id res chain seq x y z
N MET A 1 41.93 13.17 -61.84
CA MET A 1 40.77 13.74 -61.12
C MET A 1 39.68 12.69 -61.01
N HIS A 2 39.65 11.86 -59.96
CA HIS A 2 38.47 11.05 -59.60
C HIS A 2 38.38 11.04 -58.07
N THR A 3 37.47 11.86 -57.55
CA THR A 3 37.21 12.00 -56.12
C THR A 3 36.10 11.03 -55.75
N LEU A 4 36.43 10.01 -54.95
CA LEU A 4 35.49 9.00 -54.49
C LEU A 4 34.83 9.51 -53.20
N THR A 5 33.60 10.01 -53.30
CA THR A 5 32.82 10.49 -52.16
C THR A 5 32.15 9.31 -51.45
N PHE A 6 32.63 8.98 -50.25
CA PHE A 6 31.98 8.02 -49.36
C PHE A 6 30.76 8.67 -48.70
N PHE A 7 29.56 8.25 -49.09
CA PHE A 7 28.33 8.56 -48.36
C PHE A 7 28.19 7.58 -47.18
N VAL A 8 28.44 8.06 -45.96
CA VAL A 8 28.13 7.32 -44.74
C VAL A 8 26.64 7.51 -44.46
N PHE A 9 25.83 6.49 -44.78
CA PHE A 9 24.44 6.41 -44.33
C PHE A 9 24.42 6.09 -42.83
N PHE A 10 24.25 7.11 -42.00
CA PHE A 10 23.88 6.93 -40.60
C PHE A 10 22.39 6.56 -40.57
N VAL A 11 22.08 5.26 -40.58
CA VAL A 11 20.72 4.78 -40.32
C VAL A 11 20.48 4.92 -38.83
N LEU A 12 19.95 6.09 -38.43
CA LEU A 12 19.44 6.32 -37.09
C LEU A 12 18.15 5.49 -36.96
N THR A 13 18.26 4.23 -36.55
CA THR A 13 17.08 3.46 -36.13
C THR A 13 16.61 4.05 -34.81
N LEU A 14 15.79 5.11 -34.89
CA LEU A 14 14.89 5.49 -33.81
C LEU A 14 13.95 4.32 -33.59
N THR A 15 14.34 3.38 -32.73
CA THR A 15 13.42 2.44 -32.14
C THR A 15 12.49 3.28 -31.28
N TRP A 16 11.32 3.62 -31.84
CA TRP A 16 10.18 4.06 -31.05
C TRP A 16 9.89 2.90 -30.10
N SER A 17 10.46 2.95 -28.90
CA SER A 17 9.98 2.15 -27.79
C SER A 17 8.57 2.68 -27.54
N GLU A 18 7.57 2.02 -28.13
CA GLU A 18 6.18 2.23 -27.79
C GLU A 18 6.11 2.24 -26.26
N ILE A 19 5.77 3.40 -25.68
CA ILE A 19 5.49 3.50 -24.25
C ILE A 19 4.20 2.71 -24.07
N ARG A 20 4.34 1.40 -23.81
CA ARG A 20 3.21 0.51 -23.56
C ARG A 20 2.64 0.90 -22.21
N CYS A 21 1.54 1.63 -22.18
CA CYS A 21 0.76 1.75 -20.97
C CYS A 21 0.19 0.38 -20.59
N GLY A 22 0.02 0.14 -19.28
CA GLY A 22 -0.60 -1.07 -18.77
C GLY A 22 -2.02 -1.27 -19.25
N LYS A 23 -2.43 -2.51 -19.52
CA LYS A 23 -3.85 -2.83 -19.72
C LYS A 23 -4.54 -2.84 -18.36
N VAL A 24 -5.68 -2.14 -18.23
CA VAL A 24 -6.52 -2.23 -17.02
C VAL A 24 -7.18 -3.62 -16.97
N VAL A 25 -7.00 -4.32 -15.85
CA VAL A 25 -7.48 -5.69 -15.61
C VAL A 25 -8.55 -5.76 -14.52
N ALA A 26 -8.69 -4.72 -13.70
CA ALA A 26 -9.83 -4.51 -12.82
C ALA A 26 -10.07 -2.99 -12.71
N ASP A 27 -11.32 -2.54 -12.85
CA ASP A 27 -11.64 -1.11 -12.94
C ASP A 27 -12.80 -0.72 -12.02
N LEU A 28 -12.46 -0.02 -10.94
CA LEU A 28 -13.41 0.58 -10.00
C LEU A 28 -13.41 2.11 -10.13
N ARG A 29 -13.06 2.64 -11.31
CA ARG A 29 -13.22 4.06 -11.62
C ARG A 29 -14.67 4.31 -12.04
N TRP A 30 -15.29 5.29 -11.39
CA TRP A 30 -16.70 5.63 -11.59
C TRP A 30 -16.85 6.74 -12.63
N LYS A 31 -17.70 6.55 -13.63
CA LYS A 31 -17.99 7.56 -14.65
C LYS A 31 -18.93 8.61 -14.09
N GLU A 32 -19.01 9.80 -14.69
CA GLU A 32 -19.97 10.85 -14.30
C GLU A 32 -21.44 10.40 -14.34
N THR A 33 -21.76 9.38 -15.13
CA THR A 33 -23.11 8.80 -15.22
C THR A 33 -23.40 7.75 -14.14
N ASP A 34 -22.37 7.27 -13.43
CA ASP A 34 -22.56 6.29 -12.36
C ASP A 34 -23.22 6.95 -11.14
N SER A 35 -23.96 6.13 -10.38
CA SER A 35 -24.61 6.56 -9.15
C SER A 35 -24.29 5.57 -8.03
N VAL A 36 -24.73 5.86 -6.80
CA VAL A 36 -24.60 4.92 -5.67
C VAL A 36 -25.18 3.54 -6.02
N LYS A 37 -26.24 3.47 -6.82
CA LYS A 37 -26.81 2.19 -7.28
C LYS A 37 -25.87 1.39 -8.17
N SER A 38 -24.92 2.04 -8.85
CA SER A 38 -23.88 1.36 -9.63
C SER A 38 -22.96 0.47 -8.76
N LEU A 39 -22.91 0.70 -7.45
CA LEU A 39 -22.19 -0.19 -6.52
C LEU A 39 -22.84 -1.59 -6.40
N LEU A 40 -24.10 -1.72 -6.78
CA LEU A 40 -24.81 -3.01 -6.79
C LEU A 40 -24.49 -3.83 -8.05
N ASP A 41 -23.73 -3.28 -9.01
CA ASP A 41 -23.30 -3.96 -10.22
C ASP A 41 -22.29 -5.07 -9.91
N LYS A 42 -22.71 -6.31 -10.12
CA LYS A 42 -21.90 -7.51 -9.84
C LYS A 42 -20.79 -7.76 -10.85
N GLU A 43 -20.76 -7.03 -11.97
CA GLU A 43 -19.65 -7.07 -12.92
C GLU A 43 -18.44 -6.28 -12.43
N LYS A 44 -18.67 -5.24 -11.61
CA LYS A 44 -17.59 -4.41 -11.02
C LYS A 44 -17.34 -4.70 -9.55
N VAL A 45 -18.38 -5.08 -8.81
CA VAL A 45 -18.35 -5.22 -7.35
C VAL A 45 -18.68 -6.64 -6.94
N LYS A 46 -17.74 -7.31 -6.27
CA LYS A 46 -17.95 -8.63 -5.70
C LYS A 46 -18.90 -8.52 -4.49
N PHE A 47 -18.51 -7.71 -3.51
CA PHE A 47 -19.23 -7.51 -2.26
C PHE A 47 -19.21 -6.06 -1.80
N LEU A 48 -20.27 -5.69 -1.08
CA LEU A 48 -20.38 -4.43 -0.35
C LEU A 48 -20.55 -4.76 1.12
N ILE A 49 -19.82 -4.06 1.97
CA ILE A 49 -19.94 -4.16 3.43
C ILE A 49 -20.16 -2.75 3.95
N PHE A 50 -21.26 -2.48 4.64
CA PHE A 50 -21.56 -1.12 5.13
C PHE A 50 -22.45 -1.09 6.38
N GLY A 51 -22.58 -2.21 7.09
CA GLY A 51 -23.48 -2.32 8.25
C GLY A 51 -24.97 -2.31 7.85
N GLU A 52 -25.30 -2.85 6.68
CA GLU A 52 -26.68 -3.16 6.33
C GLU A 52 -27.22 -4.20 7.31
N LYS A 53 -28.39 -3.94 7.89
CA LYS A 53 -29.03 -4.88 8.81
C LYS A 53 -30.54 -4.74 8.75
N LYS A 54 -31.22 -5.88 8.80
CA LYS A 54 -32.67 -5.99 8.96
C LYS A 54 -32.96 -6.70 10.27
N ASP A 55 -34.03 -6.31 10.95
CA ASP A 55 -34.51 -7.07 12.10
C ASP A 55 -35.22 -8.36 11.65
N LYS A 56 -35.69 -9.14 12.63
CA LYS A 56 -36.43 -10.39 12.41
C LYS A 56 -37.70 -10.23 11.56
N ASP A 57 -38.25 -9.01 11.49
CA ASP A 57 -39.45 -8.67 10.73
C ASP A 57 -39.09 -8.12 9.33
N GLY A 58 -37.80 -8.14 8.98
CA GLY A 58 -37.27 -7.65 7.70
C GLY A 58 -37.16 -6.13 7.61
N LYS A 59 -37.40 -5.40 8.71
CA LYS A 59 -37.31 -3.93 8.73
C LYS A 59 -35.84 -3.51 8.81
N GLU A 60 -35.46 -2.58 7.96
CA GLU A 60 -34.11 -2.01 7.95
C GLU A 60 -33.82 -1.27 9.26
N ILE A 61 -32.81 -1.76 9.99
CA ILE A 61 -32.32 -1.18 11.24
C ILE A 61 -30.87 -0.70 11.13
N GLY A 62 -30.14 -1.21 10.13
CA GLY A 62 -28.76 -0.82 9.81
C GLY A 62 -28.66 0.45 8.97
N ASN A 63 -27.55 0.55 8.26
CA ASN A 63 -27.31 1.59 7.27
C ASN A 63 -28.00 1.28 5.93
N LYS A 64 -28.36 2.33 5.20
CA LYS A 64 -28.72 2.25 3.79
C LYS A 64 -27.52 2.62 2.93
N ILE A 65 -27.46 2.11 1.70
CA ILE A 65 -26.32 2.35 0.82
C ILE A 65 -26.16 3.85 0.50
N GLU A 66 -27.26 4.59 0.33
CA GLU A 66 -27.25 6.04 0.06
C GLU A 66 -26.84 6.89 1.26
N ASP A 67 -26.91 6.35 2.49
CA ASP A 67 -26.45 7.03 3.69
C ASP A 67 -24.93 6.90 3.89
N ILE A 68 -24.32 5.90 3.24
CA ILE A 68 -22.92 5.50 3.45
C ILE A 68 -22.02 5.84 2.27
N PHE A 69 -22.57 5.79 1.05
CA PHE A 69 -21.86 6.10 -0.16
C PHE A 69 -22.42 7.35 -0.82
N LYS A 70 -21.51 8.19 -1.33
CA LYS A 70 -21.88 9.34 -2.16
C LYS A 70 -20.91 9.44 -3.32
N PHE A 71 -21.45 9.62 -4.52
CA PHE A 71 -20.65 9.97 -5.69
C PHE A 71 -20.68 11.48 -5.91
N SER A 72 -19.53 12.04 -6.25
CA SER A 72 -19.39 13.45 -6.60
C SER A 72 -18.42 13.61 -7.75
N LYS A 73 -18.67 14.60 -8.61
CA LYS A 73 -17.73 14.98 -9.66
C LYS A 73 -16.36 15.30 -9.04
N SER A 74 -15.30 14.65 -9.53
CA SER A 74 -13.94 15.03 -9.16
C SER A 74 -13.62 16.39 -9.77
N GLY A 75 -12.88 17.24 -9.06
CA GLY A 75 -12.70 18.64 -9.48
C GLY A 75 -12.11 18.81 -10.88
N LYS A 76 -11.18 17.93 -11.29
CA LYS A 76 -10.49 17.98 -12.59
C LYS A 76 -10.28 16.61 -13.25
N GLY A 77 -10.77 15.52 -12.65
CA GLY A 77 -10.53 14.16 -13.14
C GLY A 77 -11.63 13.67 -14.08
N LYS A 78 -11.32 12.63 -14.85
CA LYS A 78 -12.27 11.97 -15.78
C LYS A 78 -13.33 11.13 -15.05
N PHE A 79 -13.11 10.83 -13.78
CA PHE A 79 -13.90 9.92 -12.97
C PHE A 79 -14.50 10.63 -11.76
N GLN A 80 -15.60 10.11 -11.23
CA GLN A 80 -16.19 10.59 -9.97
C GLN A 80 -15.40 10.09 -8.76
N ASP A 81 -15.45 10.91 -7.72
CA ASP A 81 -15.03 10.57 -6.37
C ASP A 81 -16.15 9.74 -5.70
N MET A 82 -15.77 8.66 -5.03
CA MET A 82 -16.63 7.86 -4.16
C MET A 82 -16.29 8.18 -2.70
N THR A 83 -17.19 8.86 -2.01
CA THR A 83 -17.10 9.05 -0.56
C THR A 83 -17.63 7.80 0.13
N MET A 84 -16.85 7.29 1.10
CA MET A 84 -17.26 6.23 2.01
C MET A 84 -17.37 6.81 3.42
N LYS A 85 -18.45 6.45 4.13
CA LYS A 85 -18.73 6.88 5.49
C LYS A 85 -18.74 5.72 6.47
N ILE A 86 -18.33 5.95 7.70
CA ILE A 86 -18.68 5.10 8.85
C ILE A 86 -19.42 5.91 9.90
N ASN A 87 -20.37 5.26 10.57
CA ASN A 87 -21.15 5.83 11.67
C ASN A 87 -21.36 4.78 12.77
N ASP A 88 -22.21 5.12 13.75
CA ASP A 88 -22.55 4.23 14.87
C ASP A 88 -23.15 2.88 14.46
N LYS A 89 -23.78 2.79 13.27
CA LYS A 89 -24.36 1.56 12.73
C LYS A 89 -23.38 0.75 11.86
N SER A 90 -22.22 1.29 11.52
CA SER A 90 -21.22 0.61 10.67
C SER A 90 -20.41 -0.47 11.41
N LEU A 91 -20.94 -1.06 12.49
CA LEU A 91 -20.26 -2.14 13.22
C LEU A 91 -20.23 -3.40 12.38
N PHE A 92 -19.05 -4.00 12.26
CA PHE A 92 -18.86 -5.26 11.57
C PHE A 92 -19.26 -6.42 12.50
N GLU A 93 -20.41 -7.05 12.25
CA GLU A 93 -20.86 -8.19 13.05
C GLU A 93 -20.27 -9.49 12.49
N VAL A 94 -19.46 -10.20 13.29
CA VAL A 94 -18.93 -11.53 12.97
C VAL A 94 -19.61 -12.57 13.86
N GLY A 95 -20.51 -13.38 13.29
CA GLY A 95 -21.14 -14.51 13.98
C GLY A 95 -22.67 -14.54 13.89
N PRO A 96 -23.32 -15.58 14.46
CA PRO A 96 -24.77 -15.68 14.51
C PRO A 96 -25.38 -14.52 15.32
N GLU A 97 -26.56 -14.08 14.91
CA GLU A 97 -27.30 -13.04 15.61
C GLU A 97 -27.68 -13.51 17.04
N GLY A 98 -27.14 -12.84 18.07
CA GLY A 98 -27.50 -13.12 19.48
C GLY A 98 -26.32 -13.38 20.43
N ASP A 99 -25.13 -13.68 19.92
CA ASP A 99 -23.92 -13.69 20.74
C ASP A 99 -23.56 -12.25 21.17
N LYS A 100 -22.83 -12.09 22.29
CA LYS A 100 -22.35 -10.78 22.79
C LYS A 100 -21.88 -9.95 21.60
N LYS A 101 -22.59 -8.84 21.30
CA LYS A 101 -22.35 -8.03 20.10
C LYS A 101 -20.85 -7.74 20.00
N PRO A 102 -20.16 -8.23 18.96
CA PRO A 102 -18.74 -8.00 18.84
C PRO A 102 -18.50 -6.48 18.77
N GLN A 103 -17.62 -5.95 19.62
CA GLN A 103 -17.14 -4.57 19.52
C GLN A 103 -15.98 -4.52 18.52
N ALA A 104 -16.28 -5.02 17.32
CA ALA A 104 -15.34 -5.22 16.24
C ALA A 104 -14.99 -3.90 15.54
N PHE A 105 -14.32 -4.02 14.39
CA PHE A 105 -14.17 -2.97 13.40
C PHE A 105 -15.49 -2.23 13.12
N ARG A 106 -15.36 -0.94 12.82
CA ARG A 106 -16.35 -0.27 11.99
C ARG A 106 -15.87 -0.32 10.55
N ARG A 107 -16.71 -0.76 9.62
CA ARG A 107 -16.30 -1.03 8.24
C ARG A 107 -17.32 -0.55 7.24
N THR A 108 -16.81 0.19 6.26
CA THR A 108 -17.41 0.36 4.94
C THR A 108 -16.40 -0.14 3.91
N ASP A 109 -16.82 -0.99 2.97
CA ASP A 109 -15.91 -1.65 2.04
C ASP A 109 -16.59 -1.98 0.71
N VAL A 110 -15.84 -1.83 -0.37
CA VAL A 110 -16.19 -2.23 -1.72
C VAL A 110 -15.11 -3.20 -2.19
N LEU A 111 -15.48 -4.48 -2.26
CA LEU A 111 -14.62 -5.52 -2.80
C LEU A 111 -14.77 -5.55 -4.31
N VAL A 112 -13.68 -5.28 -5.02
CA VAL A 112 -13.68 -5.26 -6.49
C VAL A 112 -13.94 -6.66 -7.03
N LYS A 113 -14.71 -6.77 -8.11
CA LYS A 113 -14.81 -8.01 -8.88
C LYS A 113 -13.44 -8.31 -9.47
N TYR A 114 -12.80 -9.31 -8.92
CA TYR A 114 -11.38 -9.56 -9.11
C TYR A 114 -11.13 -11.06 -9.10
N ASP A 115 -10.53 -11.59 -10.17
CA ASP A 115 -10.10 -12.99 -10.23
C ASP A 115 -8.60 -13.08 -9.97
N ALA A 116 -8.26 -13.34 -8.72
CA ALA A 116 -6.87 -13.41 -8.26
C ALA A 116 -6.03 -14.40 -9.06
N LYS A 117 -6.61 -15.52 -9.52
CA LYS A 117 -5.84 -16.56 -10.23
C LYS A 117 -5.33 -16.08 -11.57
N THR A 118 -6.08 -15.22 -12.24
CA THR A 118 -5.71 -14.66 -13.54
C THR A 118 -4.95 -13.35 -13.39
N ILE A 119 -5.34 -12.50 -12.44
CA ILE A 119 -4.76 -11.17 -12.27
C ILE A 119 -3.41 -11.23 -11.52
N GLU A 120 -3.22 -12.06 -10.50
CA GLU A 120 -2.00 -12.07 -9.66
C GLU A 120 -0.84 -12.84 -10.29
N THR A 121 -0.54 -12.48 -11.54
CA THR A 121 0.55 -13.03 -12.32
C THR A 121 1.31 -11.90 -13.02
N GLY A 122 2.60 -12.12 -13.28
CA GLY A 122 3.45 -11.13 -13.93
C GLY A 122 3.71 -9.91 -13.05
N VAL A 123 3.65 -8.72 -13.66
CA VAL A 123 3.71 -7.43 -12.96
C VAL A 123 2.30 -6.85 -12.94
N LYS A 124 1.85 -6.43 -11.75
CA LYS A 124 0.57 -5.75 -11.56
C LYS A 124 0.75 -4.50 -10.73
N ILE A 125 0.02 -3.45 -11.10
CA ILE A 125 0.04 -2.17 -10.41
C ILE A 125 -1.36 -1.88 -9.89
N TYR A 126 -1.47 -1.72 -8.57
CA TYR A 126 -2.73 -1.41 -7.89
C TYR A 126 -2.76 0.08 -7.58
N HIS A 127 -3.72 0.79 -8.17
CA HIS A 127 -3.87 2.24 -8.04
C HIS A 127 -4.97 2.59 -7.04
N HIS A 128 -4.65 3.50 -6.14
CA HIS A 128 -5.56 4.01 -5.11
C HIS A 128 -5.37 5.51 -4.97
N SER A 129 -6.45 6.28 -5.06
CA SER A 129 -6.38 7.72 -4.78
C SER A 129 -7.30 8.07 -3.61
N LEU A 130 -6.75 8.79 -2.64
CA LEU A 130 -7.37 9.05 -1.34
C LEU A 130 -7.38 10.53 -1.01
N LYS A 131 -8.44 11.00 -0.36
CA LYS A 131 -8.54 12.34 0.23
C LYS A 131 -9.36 12.29 1.52
N LEU A 132 -8.90 12.99 2.55
CA LEU A 132 -9.65 13.08 3.80
C LEU A 132 -10.86 14.01 3.66
N SER A 133 -11.94 13.72 4.39
CA SER A 133 -13.08 14.63 4.49
C SER A 133 -12.77 15.75 5.49
N GLU A 134 -12.92 17.00 5.08
CA GLU A 134 -12.80 18.15 5.99
C GLU A 134 -14.04 18.29 6.89
N SER A 135 -15.22 17.99 6.36
CA SER A 135 -16.48 18.11 7.10
C SER A 135 -16.69 16.99 8.12
N LYS A 136 -16.08 15.83 7.89
CA LYS A 136 -16.24 14.61 8.70
C LYS A 136 -14.90 13.92 8.91
N PRO A 137 -13.98 14.56 9.66
CA PRO A 137 -12.62 14.10 9.81
C PRO A 137 -12.57 12.77 10.57
N MET A 138 -11.61 11.94 10.19
CA MET A 138 -11.31 10.68 10.88
C MET A 138 -10.51 10.94 12.16
N ASN A 139 -10.75 10.14 13.20
CA ASN A 139 -10.08 10.29 14.50
C ASN A 139 -8.72 9.56 14.55
N VAL A 140 -7.63 10.33 14.48
CA VAL A 140 -6.25 9.82 14.47
C VAL A 140 -5.84 8.94 15.66
N THR A 141 -6.62 8.86 16.75
CA THR A 141 -6.34 7.92 17.85
C THR A 141 -6.58 6.46 17.49
N HIS A 142 -7.30 6.19 16.40
CA HIS A 142 -7.57 4.83 15.92
C HIS A 142 -6.67 4.47 14.74
N GLU A 143 -6.43 3.17 14.51
CA GLU A 143 -5.87 2.69 13.25
C GLU A 143 -6.98 2.62 12.21
N TYR A 144 -6.68 3.06 10.99
CA TYR A 144 -7.54 2.85 9.84
C TYR A 144 -6.82 2.09 8.76
N LYS A 145 -7.55 1.20 8.08
CA LYS A 145 -7.15 0.65 6.78
C LYS A 145 -8.04 1.24 5.71
N LEU A 146 -7.40 1.81 4.69
CA LEU A 146 -8.06 2.56 3.60
C LEU A 146 -8.06 1.79 2.28
N ALA A 147 -7.04 0.98 2.04
CA ALA A 147 -6.97 0.10 0.89
C ALA A 147 -6.10 -1.11 1.22
N SER A 148 -6.39 -2.27 0.63
CA SER A 148 -5.54 -3.45 0.79
C SER A 148 -5.72 -4.47 -0.32
N LEU A 149 -4.72 -5.36 -0.41
CA LEU A 149 -4.82 -6.65 -1.08
C LEU A 149 -4.81 -7.75 -0.01
N GLU A 150 -5.95 -8.39 0.26
CA GLU A 150 -6.17 -9.28 1.41
C GLU A 150 -6.35 -10.74 0.98
N ASP A 151 -5.74 -11.69 1.69
CA ASP A 151 -6.13 -13.10 1.61
C ASP A 151 -7.36 -13.35 2.51
N PRO A 152 -8.56 -13.57 1.94
CA PRO A 152 -9.79 -13.71 2.72
C PRO A 152 -9.81 -14.96 3.60
N SER A 153 -8.92 -15.94 3.37
CA SER A 153 -8.86 -17.16 4.17
C SER A 153 -8.30 -16.94 5.57
N ASN A 154 -7.46 -15.91 5.75
CA ASN A 154 -6.74 -15.65 7.00
C ASN A 154 -6.69 -14.16 7.39
N GLY A 155 -7.23 -13.25 6.58
CA GLY A 155 -7.28 -11.80 6.84
C GLY A 155 -5.94 -11.08 6.71
N LYS A 156 -4.91 -11.75 6.19
CA LYS A 156 -3.59 -11.14 5.99
C LYS A 156 -3.58 -10.29 4.73
N THR A 157 -2.98 -9.11 4.82
CA THR A 157 -2.91 -8.17 3.71
C THR A 157 -1.50 -8.09 3.16
N LEU A 158 -1.30 -8.32 1.86
CA LEU A 158 0.02 -8.19 1.21
C LEU A 158 0.59 -6.77 1.40
N TYR A 159 -0.28 -5.79 1.20
CA TYR A 159 -0.06 -4.41 1.55
C TYR A 159 -1.38 -3.80 2.03
N TYR A 160 -1.26 -2.68 2.73
CA TYR A 160 -2.39 -1.83 3.02
C TYR A 160 -1.95 -0.37 3.17
N ILE A 161 -2.86 0.56 2.86
CA ILE A 161 -2.69 1.98 3.15
C ILE A 161 -3.37 2.27 4.47
N SER A 162 -2.62 2.74 5.45
CA SER A 162 -3.11 3.09 6.78
C SER A 162 -3.14 4.59 7.05
N TYR A 163 -3.97 4.96 8.02
CA TYR A 163 -4.03 6.30 8.61
C TYR A 163 -4.28 6.18 10.12
N GLY A 164 -3.88 7.17 10.91
CA GLY A 164 -4.09 7.16 12.35
C GLY A 164 -3.02 6.41 13.14
N THR A 165 -3.37 6.01 14.35
CA THR A 165 -2.44 5.40 15.32
C THR A 165 -2.53 3.89 15.24
N ASP A 166 -1.40 3.20 15.04
CA ASP A 166 -1.34 1.74 15.02
C ASP A 166 -2.07 1.12 16.22
N PHE A 167 -2.92 0.14 15.93
CA PHE A 167 -3.59 -0.66 16.95
C PHE A 167 -2.56 -1.55 17.63
N THR A 168 -2.52 -1.44 18.95
CA THR A 168 -1.71 -2.23 19.85
C THR A 168 -2.56 -2.75 21.00
N ALA A 169 -2.12 -3.80 21.67
CA ALA A 169 -2.86 -4.37 22.79
C ALA A 169 -2.98 -3.43 24.00
N THR A 170 -2.17 -2.37 24.05
CA THR A 170 -2.24 -1.29 25.02
C THR A 170 -2.64 0.01 24.36
N PRO A 171 -3.39 0.91 25.04
CA PRO A 171 -3.69 2.23 24.50
C PRO A 171 -2.41 2.96 24.12
N SER A 172 -2.36 3.45 22.89
CA SER A 172 -1.28 4.25 22.35
C SER A 172 -1.73 5.69 22.20
N THR A 173 -0.82 6.63 22.43
CA THR A 173 -1.06 8.03 22.08
C THR A 173 -0.68 8.25 20.62
N PRO A 174 -1.38 9.15 19.90
CA PRO A 174 -1.01 9.46 18.52
C PRO A 174 0.45 9.89 18.41
N GLY A 175 1.22 9.12 17.64
CA GLY A 175 2.58 9.45 17.27
C GLY A 175 2.63 10.57 16.23
N LYS A 176 3.83 11.06 15.93
CA LYS A 176 4.05 12.12 14.92
C LYS A 176 3.48 11.77 13.53
N GLU A 177 3.46 10.49 13.22
CA GLU A 177 3.01 9.98 11.92
C GLU A 177 1.52 9.62 11.88
N ALA A 178 0.77 9.81 12.96
CA ALA A 178 -0.65 9.42 13.02
C ALA A 178 -1.54 10.23 12.06
N SER A 179 -1.08 11.41 11.63
CA SER A 179 -1.75 12.25 10.63
C SER A 179 -1.24 12.00 9.20
N ASN A 180 -0.43 10.97 8.98
CA ASN A 180 0.12 10.63 7.69
C ASN A 180 -0.58 9.39 7.11
N TYR A 181 -0.69 9.34 5.79
CA TYR A 181 -0.91 8.09 5.08
C TYR A 181 0.38 7.27 5.10
N GLN A 182 0.24 5.97 5.32
CA GLN A 182 1.36 5.04 5.27
C GLN A 182 1.01 3.83 4.43
N LEU A 183 1.81 3.57 3.39
CA LEU A 183 1.77 2.29 2.69
C LEU A 183 2.62 1.31 3.47
N ARG A 184 2.05 0.16 3.83
CA ARG A 184 2.73 -0.89 4.60
C ARG A 184 2.66 -2.24 3.90
N ASP A 185 3.67 -3.08 4.12
CA ASP A 185 3.64 -4.48 3.69
C ASP A 185 2.93 -5.40 4.71
N ILE A 186 2.88 -6.69 4.41
CA ILE A 186 2.29 -7.73 5.26
C ILE A 186 2.87 -7.82 6.68
N ASN A 187 4.13 -7.41 6.86
CA ASN A 187 4.80 -7.38 8.16
C ASN A 187 4.64 -6.02 8.86
N ARG A 188 3.71 -5.18 8.39
CA ARG A 188 3.50 -3.79 8.84
C ARG A 188 4.70 -2.88 8.61
N LYS A 189 5.70 -3.29 7.81
CA LYS A 189 6.85 -2.43 7.48
C LYS A 189 6.37 -1.29 6.61
N VAL A 190 6.69 -0.06 7.01
CA VAL A 190 6.35 1.14 6.25
C VAL A 190 7.23 1.21 4.99
N LEU A 191 6.56 1.34 3.84
CA LEU A 191 7.16 1.49 2.51
C LEU A 191 7.15 2.95 2.08
N ILE A 192 6.06 3.66 2.34
CA ILE A 192 5.88 5.09 2.05
C ILE A 192 5.20 5.74 3.25
N THR A 193 5.64 6.95 3.59
CA THR A 193 4.93 7.87 4.50
C THR A 193 4.70 9.19 3.80
N LYS A 194 3.45 9.68 3.77
CA LYS A 194 3.10 10.98 3.19
C LYS A 194 2.06 11.70 4.06
N PRO A 195 2.13 13.02 4.19
CA PRO A 195 1.09 13.79 4.87
C PRO A 195 -0.29 13.49 4.28
N ALA A 196 -1.27 13.16 5.13
CA ALA A 196 -2.64 13.04 4.68
C ALA A 196 -3.24 14.45 4.51
N SER A 197 -4.11 14.62 3.52
CA SER A 197 -4.67 15.93 3.18
C SER A 197 -6.17 15.83 2.92
N SER A 198 -6.91 16.82 3.42
CA SER A 198 -8.30 17.06 3.00
C SER A 198 -8.39 17.97 1.77
N LYS A 199 -7.28 18.62 1.39
CA LYS A 199 -7.23 19.64 0.33
C LYS A 199 -6.75 19.08 -1.01
N LYS A 200 -5.97 18.01 -0.96
CA LYS A 200 -5.34 17.38 -2.12
C LYS A 200 -5.68 15.91 -2.18
N VAL A 201 -5.73 15.36 -3.39
CA VAL A 201 -5.83 13.92 -3.60
C VAL A 201 -4.43 13.32 -3.52
N SER A 202 -4.22 12.33 -2.67
CA SER A 202 -3.01 11.52 -2.58
C SER A 202 -3.15 10.31 -3.48
N ASN A 203 -2.37 10.22 -4.55
CA ASN A 203 -2.37 9.07 -5.45
C ASN A 203 -1.28 8.08 -5.02
N PHE A 204 -1.64 6.82 -4.86
CA PHE A 204 -0.73 5.70 -4.61
C PHE A 204 -0.83 4.70 -5.76
N ALA A 205 0.31 4.17 -6.17
CA ALA A 205 0.34 2.97 -7.00
C ALA A 205 1.31 1.96 -6.40
N ILE A 206 0.91 0.70 -6.32
CA ILE A 206 1.70 -0.38 -5.73
C ILE A 206 2.00 -1.38 -6.83
N GLU A 207 3.25 -1.41 -7.28
CA GLU A 207 3.75 -2.40 -8.22
C GLU A 207 4.15 -3.66 -7.46
N ILE A 208 3.56 -4.78 -7.88
CA ILE A 208 3.85 -6.11 -7.40
C ILE A 208 4.38 -6.92 -8.58
N ASP A 209 5.64 -7.35 -8.48
CA ASP A 209 6.25 -8.25 -9.44
C ASP A 209 6.30 -9.66 -8.87
N VAL A 210 5.48 -10.56 -9.42
CA VAL A 210 5.46 -11.98 -9.06
C VAL A 210 6.08 -12.88 -10.11
N ARG A 211 6.77 -12.31 -11.12
CA ARG A 211 7.47 -13.10 -12.12
C ARG A 211 8.50 -13.97 -11.41
N ASN A 212 8.34 -15.29 -11.54
CA ASN A 212 9.39 -16.22 -11.15
C ASN A 212 10.59 -16.01 -12.10
N TYR A 213 11.61 -15.29 -11.63
CA TYR A 213 12.90 -15.16 -12.33
C TYR A 213 13.68 -16.48 -12.24
N ASN A 214 13.17 -17.54 -12.88
CA ASN A 214 13.77 -18.88 -12.83
C ASN A 214 13.75 -19.61 -14.18
N LYS A 215 13.81 -18.88 -15.31
CA LYS A 215 13.86 -19.50 -16.65
C LYS A 215 14.87 -18.92 -17.65
N ILE A 216 15.83 -18.10 -17.22
CA ILE A 216 16.99 -17.78 -18.08
C ILE A 216 18.25 -18.36 -17.43
N LYS A 217 18.57 -19.62 -17.78
CA LYS A 217 19.88 -20.25 -17.54
C LYS A 217 20.95 -19.67 -18.47
N PHE A 218 21.05 -18.35 -18.59
CA PHE A 218 22.16 -17.73 -19.31
C PHE A 218 23.02 -16.92 -18.34
N ARG A 219 24.20 -17.50 -18.06
CA ARG A 219 25.40 -16.84 -17.53
C ARG A 219 25.33 -16.30 -16.10
N LYS A 220 25.84 -17.11 -15.16
CA LYS A 220 26.77 -16.75 -14.07
C LYS A 220 26.53 -15.47 -13.23
N CYS A 221 25.35 -14.88 -13.25
CA CYS A 221 24.87 -13.88 -12.30
C CYS A 221 23.62 -14.46 -11.66
N HIS A 222 23.80 -15.20 -10.56
CA HIS A 222 22.68 -15.56 -9.70
C HIS A 222 22.26 -14.28 -9.00
N GLU A 223 21.19 -13.59 -9.41
CA GLU A 223 20.57 -12.62 -8.51
C GLU A 223 19.18 -12.18 -8.99
N PHE A 224 18.25 -12.21 -8.02
CA PHE A 224 16.83 -11.84 -8.02
C PHE A 224 15.81 -12.88 -8.49
N THR A 225 15.60 -13.91 -7.66
CA THR A 225 14.39 -14.77 -7.63
C THR A 225 13.27 -14.25 -6.72
N ALA A 226 13.45 -13.11 -6.06
CA ALA A 226 12.46 -12.59 -5.11
C ALA A 226 11.34 -11.84 -5.83
N LYS A 227 10.09 -12.19 -5.51
CA LYS A 227 8.92 -11.36 -5.84
C LYS A 227 9.11 -10.00 -5.16
N THR A 228 8.76 -8.90 -5.80
CA THR A 228 9.03 -7.54 -5.27
C THR A 228 7.78 -6.69 -5.13
N ILE A 229 7.87 -5.71 -4.23
CA ILE A 229 6.90 -4.64 -4.02
C ILE A 229 7.60 -3.28 -4.16
N LEU A 230 7.00 -2.37 -4.91
CA LEU A 230 7.43 -0.98 -5.05
C LEU A 230 6.22 -0.06 -4.94
N GLY A 231 6.31 0.97 -4.11
CA GLY A 231 5.30 2.00 -4.02
C GLY A 231 5.66 3.21 -4.88
N TYR A 232 4.63 3.85 -5.41
CA TYR A 232 4.67 5.11 -6.13
C TYR A 232 3.70 6.09 -5.48
N TYR A 233 4.01 7.39 -5.58
CA TYR A 233 3.18 8.44 -5.03
C TYR A 233 3.14 9.68 -5.93
N SER A 234 2.02 10.38 -5.92
CA SER A 234 1.88 11.76 -6.39
C SER A 234 0.70 12.46 -5.71
N GLU A 235 0.51 13.74 -6.00
CA GLU A 235 -0.64 14.51 -5.54
C GLU A 235 -1.44 15.04 -6.72
N ASP A 236 -2.76 15.16 -6.55
CA ASP A 236 -3.70 15.70 -7.52
C ASP A 236 -3.51 15.08 -8.91
N ASN A 237 -3.12 15.85 -9.92
CA ASN A 237 -2.93 15.37 -11.29
C ASN A 237 -1.46 15.18 -11.65
N GLU A 238 -0.54 15.26 -10.68
CA GLU A 238 0.88 15.08 -10.94
C GLU A 238 1.19 13.61 -11.30
N PRO A 239 2.13 13.37 -12.22
CA PRO A 239 2.56 12.01 -12.54
C PRO A 239 3.12 11.28 -11.32
N LEU A 240 2.75 10.01 -11.16
CA LEU A 240 3.28 9.09 -10.16
C LEU A 240 4.80 8.95 -10.26
N LYS A 241 5.47 8.98 -9.12
CA LYS A 241 6.93 8.77 -9.01
C LYS A 241 7.22 7.63 -8.05
N ALA A 242 8.21 6.81 -8.38
CA ALA A 242 8.65 5.71 -7.52
C ALA A 242 9.21 6.27 -6.21
N GLU A 243 8.78 5.70 -5.09
CA GLU A 243 9.24 6.06 -3.74
C GLU A 243 10.25 5.01 -3.26
N GLY A 244 11.45 5.06 -3.84
CA GLY A 244 12.56 4.15 -3.52
C GLY A 244 12.80 3.10 -4.59
N THR A 245 13.34 1.95 -4.18
CA THR A 245 13.65 0.81 -5.05
C THR A 245 12.77 -0.39 -4.71
N PRO A 246 12.49 -1.31 -5.65
CA PRO A 246 11.75 -2.52 -5.36
C PRO A 246 12.33 -3.30 -4.18
N LEU A 247 11.47 -3.71 -3.25
CA LEU A 247 11.84 -4.49 -2.07
C LEU A 247 11.34 -5.93 -2.21
N PRO A 248 12.09 -6.92 -1.70
CA PRO A 248 11.63 -8.31 -1.72
C PRO A 248 10.38 -8.47 -0.83
N ILE A 249 9.40 -9.21 -1.34
CA ILE A 249 8.22 -9.65 -0.59
C ILE A 249 8.64 -10.83 0.31
N SER A 250 8.16 -10.83 1.55
CA SER A 250 8.42 -11.91 2.50
C SER A 250 7.88 -13.26 2.00
N ALA A 251 8.40 -14.37 2.53
CA ALA A 251 7.90 -15.71 2.19
C ALA A 251 6.40 -15.86 2.48
N GLU A 252 5.92 -15.20 3.52
CA GLU A 252 4.50 -15.13 3.88
C GLU A 252 3.66 -14.42 2.82
N GLY A 253 4.07 -13.21 2.41
CA GLY A 253 3.41 -12.47 1.33
C GLY A 253 3.47 -13.23 0.00
N ALA A 254 4.55 -13.97 -0.25
CA ALA A 254 4.67 -14.81 -1.43
C ALA A 254 3.70 -16.00 -1.46
N GLY A 255 3.17 -16.42 -0.31
CA GLY A 255 2.27 -17.57 -0.15
C GLY A 255 0.78 -17.27 -0.36
N ILE A 256 0.40 -15.99 -0.40
CA ILE A 256 -1.00 -15.56 -0.54
C ILE A 256 -1.40 -15.24 -2.00
N PHE A 257 -0.44 -15.12 -2.91
CA PHE A 257 -0.73 -14.87 -4.33
C PHE A 257 -1.66 -15.91 -4.97
N GLY A 258 -2.49 -15.43 -5.89
CA GLY A 258 -3.53 -16.17 -6.59
C GLY A 258 -4.81 -16.36 -5.76
N LYS A 259 -4.93 -15.69 -4.60
CA LYS A 259 -6.04 -15.88 -3.66
C LYS A 259 -6.62 -14.57 -3.11
N CYS A 260 -5.97 -13.43 -3.36
CA CYS A 260 -6.35 -12.22 -2.65
C CYS A 260 -7.61 -11.54 -3.22
N GLU A 261 -8.11 -10.62 -2.43
CA GLU A 261 -9.20 -9.71 -2.74
C GLU A 261 -8.67 -8.27 -2.68
N VAL A 262 -9.24 -7.42 -3.52
CA VAL A 262 -8.84 -6.02 -3.65
C VAL A 262 -9.92 -5.15 -2.99
N HIS A 263 -9.52 -4.38 -1.98
CA HIS A 263 -10.42 -3.63 -1.11
C HIS A 263 -10.26 -2.13 -1.28
N ALA A 264 -11.35 -1.44 -1.62
CA ALA A 264 -11.51 -0.01 -1.38
C ALA A 264 -12.30 0.13 -0.08
N GLN A 265 -11.68 0.62 0.98
CA GLN A 265 -12.23 0.41 2.32
C GLN A 265 -12.05 1.60 3.25
N LEU A 266 -12.90 1.65 4.26
CA LEU A 266 -12.79 2.47 5.45
C LEU A 266 -13.02 1.55 6.64
N ILE A 267 -11.96 0.90 7.11
CA ILE A 267 -11.97 0.08 8.32
C ILE A 267 -11.38 0.91 9.46
N LYS A 268 -12.15 1.13 10.53
CA LYS A 268 -11.70 1.73 11.78
C LYS A 268 -11.51 0.64 12.83
N PHE A 269 -10.28 0.50 13.31
CA PHE A 269 -9.94 -0.40 14.41
C PHE A 269 -10.54 0.12 15.73
N PRO A 270 -10.97 -0.75 16.64
CA PRO A 270 -11.39 -0.33 17.97
C PRO A 270 -10.18 0.15 18.80
N MET A 271 -10.42 0.77 19.95
CA MET A 271 -9.37 0.98 20.95
C MET A 271 -9.22 -0.29 21.81
N PRO A 272 -8.04 -0.60 22.35
CA PRO A 272 -7.89 -1.72 23.29
C PRO A 272 -8.70 -1.47 24.57
N ASP A 273 -9.44 -2.49 25.06
CA ASP A 273 -10.11 -2.46 26.37
C ASP A 273 -9.19 -3.06 27.43
N SER A 274 -8.83 -2.28 28.44
CA SER A 274 -8.00 -2.77 29.56
C SER A 274 -8.65 -3.89 30.37
N LYS A 275 -9.96 -4.15 30.20
CA LYS A 275 -10.68 -5.25 30.85
C LYS A 275 -10.57 -6.57 30.11
N GLN A 276 -10.06 -6.57 28.89
CA GLN A 276 -9.92 -7.76 28.05
C GLN A 276 -8.55 -8.40 28.25
N THR A 277 -8.47 -9.72 28.07
CA THR A 277 -7.22 -10.47 28.05
C THR A 277 -6.41 -10.15 26.79
N LEU A 278 -5.10 -10.43 26.81
CA LEU A 278 -4.24 -10.23 25.63
C LEU A 278 -4.73 -11.05 24.42
N GLU A 279 -5.23 -12.27 24.65
CA GLU A 279 -5.79 -13.11 23.58
C GLU A 279 -7.04 -12.47 22.95
N GLU A 280 -7.93 -11.92 23.78
CA GLU A 280 -9.11 -11.19 23.30
C GLU A 280 -8.72 -9.93 22.52
N ILE A 281 -7.81 -9.10 23.06
CA ILE A 281 -7.41 -7.85 22.41
C ILE A 281 -6.67 -8.11 21.08
N ASN A 282 -5.98 -9.24 20.94
CA ASN A 282 -5.37 -9.67 19.68
C ASN A 282 -6.40 -10.12 18.62
N ARG A 283 -7.69 -9.99 18.91
CA ARG A 283 -8.82 -10.19 17.99
C ARG A 283 -9.60 -8.89 17.80
N PRO A 284 -9.01 -7.84 17.19
CA PRO A 284 -9.69 -6.56 16.98
C PRO A 284 -10.89 -6.68 16.02
N ASP A 285 -11.00 -7.80 15.31
CA ASP A 285 -12.17 -8.19 14.53
C ASP A 285 -13.40 -8.54 15.39
N LYS A 286 -13.23 -8.67 16.71
CA LYS A 286 -14.29 -9.06 17.66
C LYS A 286 -14.32 -8.23 18.94
N ASN A 287 -13.19 -7.66 19.32
CA ASN A 287 -12.93 -7.11 20.64
C ASN A 287 -12.35 -5.69 20.58
N GLY A 288 -12.49 -4.95 21.68
CA GLY A 288 -12.04 -3.58 21.85
C GLY A 288 -13.19 -2.64 22.20
N ILE A 289 -12.91 -1.34 22.25
CA ILE A 289 -13.86 -0.27 22.56
C ILE A 289 -14.10 0.56 21.30
N GLN A 290 -15.37 0.72 20.95
CA GLN A 290 -15.80 1.63 19.89
C GLN A 290 -16.48 2.86 20.49
N PRO A 291 -16.01 4.09 20.19
CA PRO A 291 -16.73 5.29 20.57
C PRO A 291 -18.09 5.35 19.86
N THR A 292 -19.04 6.02 20.50
CA THR A 292 -20.37 6.37 19.95
C THR A 292 -20.37 7.80 19.43
N GLY A 293 -21.41 8.16 18.68
CA GLY A 293 -21.60 9.50 18.10
C GLY A 293 -20.65 9.79 16.94
N ILE A 294 -20.13 8.77 16.24
CA ILE A 294 -19.17 9.00 15.16
C ILE A 294 -19.86 9.25 13.81
N ASP A 295 -19.26 10.12 13.00
CA ASP A 295 -19.59 10.36 11.59
C ASP A 295 -18.28 10.73 10.88
N GLU A 296 -17.64 9.74 10.26
CA GLU A 296 -16.30 9.88 9.68
C GLU A 296 -16.32 9.45 8.22
N GLU A 297 -15.56 10.14 7.37
CA GLU A 297 -15.54 9.90 5.93
C GLU A 297 -14.14 9.92 5.33
N VAL A 298 -13.97 9.13 4.28
CA VAL A 298 -12.83 9.18 3.36
C VAL A 298 -13.33 9.17 1.93
N ILE A 299 -12.59 9.84 1.04
CA ILE A 299 -12.93 9.95 -0.37
C ILE A 299 -11.95 9.09 -1.17
N HIS A 300 -12.48 8.12 -1.90
CA HIS A 300 -11.76 7.28 -2.85
C HIS A 300 -11.96 7.78 -4.27
N SER A 301 -10.92 7.72 -5.08
CA SER A 301 -10.98 7.98 -6.52
C SER A 301 -9.97 7.08 -7.25
N ARG A 302 -10.07 7.03 -8.58
CA ARG A 302 -9.07 6.41 -9.48
C ARG A 302 -8.62 5.02 -9.03
N TYR A 303 -9.57 4.18 -8.61
CA TYR A 303 -9.27 2.85 -8.11
C TYR A 303 -9.28 1.85 -9.26
N PHE A 304 -8.12 1.29 -9.62
CA PHE A 304 -8.01 0.29 -10.69
C PHE A 304 -6.74 -0.54 -10.53
N VAL A 305 -6.67 -1.66 -11.27
CA VAL A 305 -5.48 -2.50 -11.38
C VAL A 305 -5.10 -2.59 -12.85
N GLU A 306 -3.82 -2.41 -13.16
CA GLU A 306 -3.28 -2.55 -14.51
C GLU A 306 -2.11 -3.54 -14.56
N GLU A 307 -1.80 -4.02 -15.75
CA GLU A 307 -0.58 -4.77 -16.03
C GLU A 307 0.63 -3.84 -16.15
N GLY A 308 1.82 -4.33 -15.81
CA GLY A 308 3.04 -3.56 -16.03
C GLY A 308 3.38 -3.37 -17.52
N PRO A 309 4.10 -2.29 -17.88
CA PRO A 309 4.68 -1.29 -16.97
C PRO A 309 3.65 -0.25 -16.48
N ILE A 310 3.98 0.46 -15.40
CA ILE A 310 3.11 1.45 -14.76
C ILE A 310 2.72 2.59 -15.73
N THR A 311 1.46 2.99 -15.70
CA THR A 311 0.98 4.27 -16.21
C THR A 311 1.15 5.32 -15.12
N THR A 312 1.97 6.35 -15.37
CA THR A 312 2.25 7.39 -14.37
C THR A 312 1.16 8.46 -14.28
N ASP A 313 0.28 8.57 -15.26
CA ASP A 313 -0.93 9.37 -15.15
C ASP A 313 -1.87 8.75 -14.09
N PRO A 314 -2.22 9.46 -13.01
CA PRO A 314 -3.09 8.94 -11.97
C PRO A 314 -4.52 8.62 -12.47
N ASP A 315 -4.98 9.20 -13.59
CA ASP A 315 -6.25 8.79 -14.21
C ASP A 315 -6.15 7.42 -14.91
N GLY A 316 -4.94 6.86 -15.03
CA GLY A 316 -4.65 5.60 -15.67
C GLY A 316 -4.53 5.70 -17.20
N PRO A 317 -4.38 4.56 -17.88
CA PRO A 317 -4.19 4.53 -19.32
C PRO A 317 -5.43 5.05 -20.06
N PRO A 318 -5.26 5.64 -21.26
CA PRO A 318 -6.36 6.05 -22.13
C PRO A 318 -7.33 4.88 -22.37
N SER A 319 -8.63 5.15 -22.29
CA SER A 319 -9.69 4.14 -22.40
C SER A 319 -9.80 3.47 -23.78
N ASP A 320 -9.13 4.01 -24.79
CA ASP A 320 -9.09 3.52 -26.17
C ASP A 320 -7.79 2.75 -26.51
N GLY A 321 -6.86 2.62 -25.55
CA GLY A 321 -5.54 2.02 -25.80
C GLY A 321 -4.67 2.84 -26.75
N THR A 322 -5.08 4.06 -27.13
CA THR A 322 -4.30 4.93 -28.01
C THR A 322 -3.25 5.64 -27.19
N ILE A 323 -1.99 5.24 -27.37
CA ILE A 323 -0.84 5.91 -26.76
C ILE A 323 -0.78 7.30 -27.40
N THR A 324 -1.14 8.35 -26.64
CA THR A 324 -0.73 9.70 -27.01
C THR A 324 0.70 9.85 -26.52
N PRO A 325 1.71 9.93 -27.40
CA PRO A 325 3.08 10.14 -26.95
C PRO A 325 3.13 11.47 -26.20
N THR A 326 3.40 11.41 -24.90
CA THR A 326 3.80 12.59 -24.14
C THR A 326 5.09 13.07 -24.77
N ASN A 327 5.09 14.30 -25.32
CA ASN A 327 6.25 14.88 -25.98
C ASN A 327 7.47 14.82 -25.04
N ALA A 328 8.44 14.01 -25.41
CA ALA A 328 9.72 13.86 -24.71
C ALA A 328 10.63 15.09 -24.84
N THR A 329 10.10 16.28 -25.16
CA THR A 329 10.88 17.49 -25.42
C THR A 329 11.22 18.32 -24.19
N ASP A 330 10.64 18.04 -23.01
CA ASP A 330 10.90 18.82 -21.78
C ASP A 330 11.91 18.20 -20.80
N VAL A 331 12.54 17.07 -21.16
CA VAL A 331 13.70 16.59 -20.40
C VAL A 331 14.95 17.17 -21.03
N LYS A 332 15.37 18.35 -20.53
CA LYS A 332 16.70 18.88 -20.80
C LYS A 332 17.74 17.82 -20.38
N PRO A 333 18.60 17.33 -21.28
CA PRO A 333 19.63 16.37 -20.91
C PRO A 333 20.57 17.00 -19.86
N PRO A 334 21.14 16.20 -18.94
CA PRO A 334 22.12 16.71 -17.98
C PRO A 334 23.31 17.28 -18.76
N PRO A 335 23.90 18.41 -18.32
CA PRO A 335 24.99 19.03 -19.03
C PRO A 335 26.17 18.07 -19.13
N THR A 336 26.62 17.84 -20.36
CA THR A 336 27.82 17.07 -20.66
C THR A 336 29.02 17.83 -20.09
N ALA A 337 29.88 17.14 -19.34
CA ALA A 337 31.11 17.71 -18.84
C ALA A 337 32.01 18.09 -20.01
N GLY A 338 32.23 19.40 -20.19
CA GLY A 338 33.23 19.93 -21.11
C GLY A 338 32.66 20.89 -22.14
N GLU A 339 32.27 22.09 -21.74
CA GLU A 339 32.26 23.22 -22.66
C GLU A 339 32.71 24.50 -21.95
N ASN A 340 33.83 25.04 -22.44
CA ASN A 340 34.50 26.23 -21.95
C ASN A 340 33.63 27.47 -22.19
N VAL A 341 33.27 28.18 -21.12
CA VAL A 341 32.68 29.51 -21.20
C VAL A 341 33.81 30.54 -21.35
N LYS A 342 33.84 31.27 -22.47
CA LYS A 342 34.61 32.50 -22.63
C LYS A 342 33.70 33.73 -22.49
N ASN A 343 34.08 34.57 -21.52
CA ASN A 343 34.00 36.04 -21.41
C ASN A 343 32.65 36.77 -21.59
N VAL A 344 32.24 37.54 -20.57
CA VAL A 344 32.44 39.01 -20.39
C VAL A 344 32.09 39.31 -18.91
N THR A 345 32.91 39.96 -18.07
CA THR A 345 32.91 41.43 -17.81
C THR A 345 34.12 41.82 -16.93
N THR A 346 34.49 43.10 -17.03
CA THR A 346 35.68 43.85 -16.63
C THR A 346 35.95 44.09 -15.13
N ALA A 347 37.25 44.05 -14.80
CA ALA A 347 38.09 44.94 -13.96
C ALA A 347 37.82 45.17 -12.44
N SER A 348 38.74 44.68 -11.59
CA SER A 348 39.73 45.50 -10.84
C SER A 348 40.62 44.65 -9.89
N THR A 349 41.95 44.78 -10.00
CA THR A 349 43.07 44.18 -9.23
C THR A 349 43.42 45.00 -7.95
N PRO A 350 44.38 44.64 -7.04
CA PRO A 350 45.26 43.45 -7.00
C PRO A 350 45.54 42.75 -5.63
N SER A 351 46.17 41.57 -5.77
CA SER A 351 47.22 40.94 -4.95
C SER A 351 46.95 40.43 -3.53
N THR A 352 47.05 39.11 -3.32
CA THR A 352 48.27 38.48 -2.76
C THR A 352 48.35 36.96 -2.95
N VAL A 353 49.55 36.54 -3.34
CA VAL A 353 50.24 35.24 -3.40
C VAL A 353 49.92 34.25 -2.24
N SER A 354 49.61 32.97 -2.54
CA SER A 354 50.55 31.81 -2.43
C SER A 354 49.89 30.43 -2.28
N LYS A 355 50.60 29.45 -2.89
CA LYS A 355 50.75 28.02 -2.57
C LYS A 355 49.67 26.98 -2.94
N VAL A 356 50.07 26.25 -3.98
CA VAL A 356 49.76 24.87 -4.37
C VAL A 356 50.04 23.88 -3.24
N ALA A 357 49.12 22.92 -3.01
CA ALA A 357 49.45 21.59 -2.50
C ALA A 357 48.47 20.56 -3.10
N SER A 358 49.02 19.69 -3.92
CA SER A 358 48.44 18.45 -4.44
C SER A 358 48.31 17.41 -3.33
N LEU A 359 47.20 16.65 -3.30
CA LEU A 359 47.14 15.39 -2.58
C LEU A 359 46.55 14.29 -3.47
N THR A 360 47.36 13.25 -3.56
CA THR A 360 47.31 12.04 -4.36
C THR A 360 46.25 11.06 -3.85
N THR A 361 45.63 10.38 -4.80
CA THR A 361 44.79 9.19 -4.65
C THR A 361 45.64 7.98 -4.25
N THR A 362 45.21 7.23 -3.23
CA THR A 362 45.70 5.87 -2.99
C THR A 362 44.50 4.93 -2.81
N LEU A 363 44.36 3.99 -3.75
CA LEU A 363 43.46 2.84 -3.70
C LEU A 363 44.05 1.77 -2.77
N VAL A 364 43.22 1.18 -1.90
CA VAL A 364 43.55 -0.01 -1.10
C VAL A 364 42.44 -1.07 -1.30
N PRO A 365 42.77 -2.35 -1.52
CA PRO A 365 41.84 -3.44 -1.91
C PRO A 365 40.99 -4.00 -0.74
N PRO A 366 39.96 -4.84 -1.02
CA PRO A 366 38.95 -5.21 -0.04
C PRO A 366 39.43 -6.29 0.93
N VAL A 367 39.06 -6.15 2.21
CA VAL A 367 39.28 -7.14 3.26
C VAL A 367 37.97 -7.88 3.55
N SER A 368 38.10 -9.19 3.61
CA SER A 368 37.12 -10.24 3.85
C SER A 368 36.44 -10.21 5.23
N ALA A 369 35.25 -10.83 5.26
CA ALA A 369 34.32 -10.93 6.38
C ALA A 369 34.90 -11.50 7.67
N SER A 370 34.51 -10.91 8.81
CA SER A 370 34.62 -11.51 10.14
C SER A 370 33.25 -11.50 10.84
N THR A 371 32.87 -12.68 11.32
CA THR A 371 31.79 -12.97 12.27
C THR A 371 31.87 -12.11 13.53
N TYR A 372 30.75 -11.48 13.92
CA TYR A 372 30.57 -10.87 15.23
C TYR A 372 29.82 -11.82 16.16
N THR A 373 30.50 -12.25 17.22
CA THR A 373 29.91 -12.85 18.42
C THR A 373 29.71 -11.73 19.44
N THR A 374 28.47 -11.49 19.85
CA THR A 374 28.16 -10.45 20.85
C THR A 374 28.31 -11.02 22.26
N SER A 375 29.29 -10.51 23.01
CA SER A 375 29.46 -10.74 24.44
C SER A 375 28.60 -9.75 25.23
N ILE A 376 27.73 -10.24 26.11
CA ILE A 376 26.97 -9.42 27.07
C ILE A 376 27.85 -9.21 28.31
N THR A 377 28.17 -7.95 28.61
CA THR A 377 28.79 -7.55 29.88
C THR A 377 27.70 -7.26 30.90
N ALA A 378 27.60 -8.10 31.94
CA ALA A 378 26.75 -7.87 33.10
C ALA A 378 27.46 -6.95 34.11
N LEU A 379 26.75 -5.91 34.56
CA LEU A 379 27.13 -5.08 35.71
C LEU A 379 26.52 -5.69 36.98
N ASN A 380 27.39 -5.99 37.93
CA ASN A 380 27.05 -6.42 39.29
C ASN A 380 26.57 -5.23 40.13
N SER A 381 25.44 -5.41 40.84
CA SER A 381 25.23 -4.79 42.14
C SER A 381 24.44 -5.75 43.03
N SER A 382 25.10 -6.17 44.11
CA SER A 382 24.64 -7.09 45.16
C SER A 382 23.67 -6.42 46.14
N SER A 383 22.61 -7.13 46.56
CA SER A 383 22.38 -7.46 47.97
C SER A 383 21.16 -8.39 48.16
N SER A 384 21.47 -9.55 48.76
CA SER A 384 20.66 -10.59 49.41
C SER A 384 19.20 -10.33 49.82
N THR A 385 18.31 -11.27 49.48
CA THR A 385 17.80 -12.27 50.45
C THR A 385 17.15 -13.43 49.70
N ALA A 386 17.47 -14.65 50.14
CA ALA A 386 17.10 -15.91 49.51
C ALA A 386 15.79 -16.47 50.09
N SER A 387 14.94 -17.00 49.21
CA SER A 387 13.91 -17.99 49.55
C SER A 387 13.85 -19.02 48.43
N ASN A 388 14.39 -20.21 48.68
CA ASN A 388 14.33 -21.36 47.79
C ASN A 388 12.89 -21.88 47.70
N ILE A 389 12.33 -21.93 46.49
CA ILE A 389 11.21 -22.81 46.16
C ILE A 389 11.55 -23.55 44.87
N THR A 390 11.81 -24.84 45.02
CA THR A 390 11.91 -25.81 43.94
C THR A 390 10.51 -26.19 43.48
N VAL A 391 10.20 -26.06 42.19
CA VAL A 391 8.99 -26.62 41.57
C VAL A 391 9.41 -27.51 40.40
N PRO A 392 8.89 -28.76 40.31
CA PRO A 392 9.33 -29.72 39.30
C PRO A 392 8.78 -29.41 37.91
N ILE A 393 9.61 -29.68 36.91
CA ILE A 393 9.27 -29.71 35.49
C ILE A 393 8.35 -30.91 35.27
N VAL A 394 7.10 -30.67 34.86
CA VAL A 394 6.20 -31.69 34.33
C VAL A 394 6.05 -31.43 32.83
N SER A 395 6.74 -32.24 32.04
CA SER A 395 6.54 -32.39 30.60
C SER A 395 5.32 -33.28 30.35
N ASN A 396 4.23 -32.73 29.81
CA ASN A 396 3.15 -33.51 29.24
C ASN A 396 2.89 -33.08 27.80
N THR A 397 3.45 -33.85 26.87
CA THR A 397 3.05 -33.95 25.47
C THR A 397 1.89 -34.92 25.35
N THR A 398 0.70 -34.44 25.00
CA THR A 398 -0.32 -35.28 24.33
C THR A 398 -1.22 -34.40 23.47
N LEU A 399 -1.09 -34.58 22.15
CA LEU A 399 -2.01 -34.06 21.13
C LEU A 399 -3.30 -34.91 21.13
N PRO A 400 -4.50 -34.32 21.09
CA PRO A 400 -5.70 -35.03 20.67
C PRO A 400 -5.93 -34.88 19.17
N GLN A 401 -6.35 -36.00 18.59
CA GLN A 401 -6.68 -36.20 17.19
C GLN A 401 -7.84 -35.32 16.69
N GLU A 402 -7.74 -34.93 15.42
CA GLU A 402 -8.81 -34.32 14.64
C GLU A 402 -9.99 -35.29 14.43
N SER A 403 -11.17 -34.88 14.89
CA SER A 403 -12.43 -35.48 14.44
C SER A 403 -12.99 -34.69 13.25
N LYS A 404 -13.11 -35.38 12.11
CA LYS A 404 -13.83 -34.89 10.93
C LYS A 404 -15.31 -34.77 11.25
N ILE A 405 -15.86 -33.57 11.12
CA ILE A 405 -17.30 -33.34 11.01
C ILE A 405 -17.54 -32.68 9.65
N SER A 406 -18.22 -33.41 8.77
CA SER A 406 -18.78 -32.87 7.53
C SER A 406 -20.03 -32.07 7.85
N GLY A 407 -20.12 -30.85 7.33
CA GLY A 407 -21.32 -30.01 7.45
C GLY A 407 -21.30 -28.92 6.39
N ASN A 408 -22.09 -29.13 5.35
CA ASN A 408 -22.31 -28.23 4.24
C ASN A 408 -23.31 -27.15 4.68
N THR A 409 -22.86 -25.88 4.82
CA THR A 409 -23.77 -24.72 4.77
C THR A 409 -22.98 -23.44 4.50
N SER A 410 -23.39 -22.76 3.43
CA SER A 410 -22.96 -21.42 3.01
C SER A 410 -23.25 -20.36 4.06
N VAL A 411 -22.23 -19.62 4.50
CA VAL A 411 -22.20 -18.14 4.68
C VAL A 411 -20.72 -17.74 4.73
N ARG A 412 -20.25 -16.93 3.76
CA ARG A 412 -19.17 -15.94 3.88
C ARG A 412 -19.13 -15.07 2.64
#